data_AF-A0A1G4PWM0-F1
#
_entry.id   AF-A0A1G4PWM0-F1
#
_cell.length_a   1.000
_cell.length_b   1.000
_cell.length_c   1.000
_cell.angle_alpha   90.00
_cell.angle_beta   90.00
_cell.angle_gamma   90.00
#
_symmetry.space_group_name_H-M   'P 1'
#
loop_
_entity.id
_entity.type
_entity.pdbx_description
1 polymer ?
#
loop_
_entity_poly.entity_id
_entity_poly.type
_entity_poly.pdbx_seq_one_letter_code
_entity_poly.pdbx_strand_id
1 'polypeptide(L)'
;MENNVLKRIFQENWEWFSVKHKKRIRPAVEKEVGKFLGCGNPKNGFKLLVCEGCHDIRRVPYRCKGRFCTTCSCGETEEWSRMMAEDVFQVNHRHMIFTIDEGLRDIFLRHREMLKDFMDEAVRVVQEHFEKKHKVKVGVIAGLHTFGSRLNFNPHVHMLVTMGGMTANGEWKTYDYIPFQKLRKVWQTVVLKLICRSLTEEEKRKVQPLLQKAYLENEEGFYVHAPKQSGNVKAQLGYIGRYIRRPALRGVCKAV
;
A
#
# COMPACT_ATOMS: atom_id res chain seq x y z
N MET A 1 1.49 -30.58 6.05
CA MET A 1 0.95 -29.29 5.54
C MET A 1 1.14 -29.32 4.05
N GLU A 2 0.05 -29.40 3.30
CA GLU A 2 0.10 -29.30 1.85
C GLU A 2 0.62 -27.89 1.47
N ASN A 3 1.62 -27.84 0.59
CA ASN A 3 2.16 -26.56 0.15
C ASN A 3 1.11 -25.89 -0.74
N ASN A 4 0.78 -24.62 -0.46
CA ASN A 4 -0.10 -23.87 -1.35
C ASN A 4 0.51 -23.80 -2.76
N VAL A 5 -0.36 -23.73 -3.78
CA VAL A 5 0.05 -23.77 -5.20
C VAL A 5 1.16 -22.77 -5.51
N LEU A 6 1.10 -21.57 -4.92
CA LEU A 6 2.11 -20.54 -5.11
C LEU A 6 3.48 -20.95 -4.58
N LYS A 7 3.53 -21.59 -3.40
CA LYS A 7 4.78 -22.07 -2.79
C LYS A 7 5.42 -23.16 -3.65
N ARG A 8 4.60 -24.06 -4.21
CA ARG A 8 5.07 -25.09 -5.15
C ARG A 8 5.69 -24.48 -6.40
N ILE A 9 5.02 -23.53 -7.04
CA ILE A 9 5.53 -22.83 -8.23
C ILE A 9 6.92 -22.22 -7.94
N PHE A 10 7.09 -21.55 -6.80
CA PHE A 10 8.38 -20.99 -6.44
C PHE A 10 9.43 -22.06 -6.11
N GLN A 11 9.06 -23.15 -5.44
CA GLN A 11 9.99 -24.25 -5.17
C GLN A 11 10.51 -24.90 -6.45
N GLU A 12 9.64 -25.09 -7.43
CA GLU A 12 9.97 -25.77 -8.70
C GLU A 12 10.74 -24.86 -9.68
N ASN A 13 10.55 -23.54 -9.62
CA ASN A 13 10.99 -22.64 -10.70
C ASN A 13 11.95 -21.51 -10.26
N TRP A 14 12.04 -21.19 -8.96
CA TRP A 14 12.75 -19.99 -8.51
C TRP A 14 14.24 -20.01 -8.84
N GLU A 15 14.90 -21.16 -8.71
CA GLU A 15 16.34 -21.28 -8.94
C GLU A 15 16.71 -20.90 -10.38
N TRP A 16 16.13 -21.60 -11.37
CA TRP A 16 16.34 -21.29 -12.79
C TRP A 16 15.90 -19.85 -13.13
N PHE A 17 14.75 -19.40 -12.62
CA PHE A 17 14.25 -18.05 -12.86
C PHE A 17 15.23 -17.00 -12.35
N SER A 18 15.78 -17.21 -11.16
CA SER A 18 16.73 -16.29 -10.53
C SER A 18 18.03 -16.18 -11.33
N VAL A 19 18.53 -17.29 -11.88
CA VAL A 19 19.72 -17.30 -12.74
C VAL A 19 19.44 -16.58 -14.05
N LYS A 20 18.35 -16.93 -14.73
CA LYS A 20 17.98 -16.34 -16.04
C LYS A 20 17.76 -14.83 -15.95
N HIS A 21 17.18 -14.35 -14.86
CA HIS A 21 16.80 -12.95 -14.69
C HIS A 21 17.65 -12.19 -13.66
N LYS A 22 18.84 -12.69 -13.31
CA LYS A 22 19.72 -12.15 -12.25
C LYS A 22 19.91 -10.63 -12.33
N LYS A 23 20.12 -10.06 -13.52
CA LYS A 23 20.32 -8.61 -13.73
C LYS A 23 19.06 -7.76 -13.48
N ARG A 24 17.87 -8.36 -13.46
CA ARG A 24 16.58 -7.68 -13.28
C ARG A 24 15.98 -7.91 -11.88
N ILE A 25 16.51 -8.87 -11.13
CA ILE A 25 16.02 -9.19 -9.79
C ILE A 25 16.74 -8.30 -8.78
N ARG A 26 15.95 -7.66 -7.92
CA ARG A 26 16.48 -6.79 -6.86
C ARG A 26 16.76 -7.62 -5.60
N PRO A 27 17.75 -7.23 -4.77
CA PRO A 27 18.04 -7.93 -3.51
C PRO A 27 16.81 -8.06 -2.58
N ALA A 28 15.94 -7.06 -2.57
CA ALA A 28 14.69 -7.11 -1.80
C ALA A 28 13.74 -8.23 -2.27
N VAL A 29 13.72 -8.55 -3.56
CA VAL A 29 12.90 -9.64 -4.12
C VAL A 29 13.47 -10.99 -3.68
N GLU A 30 14.78 -11.19 -3.79
CA GLU A 30 15.45 -12.43 -3.35
C GLU A 30 15.21 -12.69 -1.85
N LYS A 31 15.37 -11.63 -1.04
CA LYS A 31 15.10 -11.70 0.41
C LYS A 31 13.66 -12.13 0.71
N GLU A 32 12.68 -11.54 0.04
CA GLU A 32 11.26 -11.87 0.27
C GLU A 32 10.89 -13.26 -0.24
N VAL A 33 11.47 -13.71 -1.36
CA VAL A 33 11.28 -15.08 -1.86
C VAL A 33 11.92 -16.10 -0.92
N GLY A 34 13.14 -15.85 -0.44
CA GLY A 34 13.80 -16.72 0.55
C GLY A 34 12.97 -16.89 1.83
N LYS A 35 12.45 -15.79 2.37
CA LYS A 35 11.50 -15.82 3.51
C LYS A 35 10.25 -16.63 3.19
N PHE A 36 9.70 -16.48 2.00
CA PHE A 36 8.49 -17.19 1.56
C PHE A 36 8.72 -18.71 1.46
N LEU A 37 9.81 -19.13 0.82
CA LEU A 37 10.20 -20.53 0.70
C LEU A 37 10.48 -21.17 2.07
N GLY A 38 11.17 -20.44 2.95
CA GLY A 38 11.46 -20.88 4.32
C GLY A 38 10.27 -20.79 5.30
N CYS A 39 9.14 -20.20 4.90
CA CYS A 39 8.01 -19.98 5.78
C CYS A 39 7.38 -21.30 6.26
N GLY A 40 7.25 -21.46 7.57
CA GLY A 40 6.68 -22.66 8.18
C GLY A 40 7.61 -23.86 8.21
N ASN A 41 8.91 -23.68 7.89
CA ASN A 41 9.91 -24.73 8.05
C ASN A 41 10.27 -24.88 9.54
N PRO A 42 10.03 -26.03 10.19
CA PRO A 42 10.36 -26.24 11.61
C PRO A 42 11.84 -26.05 11.93
N LYS A 43 12.75 -26.20 10.96
CA LYS A 43 14.19 -25.91 11.14
C LYS A 43 14.46 -24.44 11.46
N ASN A 44 13.54 -23.55 11.11
CA ASN A 44 13.62 -22.12 11.44
C ASN A 44 12.99 -21.80 12.82
N GLY A 45 12.71 -22.82 13.63
CA GLY A 45 12.09 -22.71 14.94
C GLY A 45 10.57 -22.95 14.93
N PHE A 46 10.05 -23.30 16.10
CA PHE A 46 8.65 -23.58 16.35
C PHE A 46 8.27 -23.30 17.80
N LYS A 47 6.97 -23.11 18.06
CA LYS A 47 6.38 -23.18 19.41
C LYS A 47 5.92 -24.60 19.68
N LEU A 48 6.11 -25.04 20.92
CA LEU A 48 5.51 -26.26 21.43
C LEU A 48 4.25 -25.88 22.20
N LEU A 49 3.09 -26.37 21.77
CA LEU A 49 1.85 -26.26 22.53
C LEU A 49 1.60 -27.64 23.15
N VAL A 50 1.50 -27.67 24.48
CA VAL A 50 1.26 -28.89 25.24
C VAL A 50 -0.08 -28.74 25.95
N CYS A 51 -0.98 -29.69 25.77
CA CYS A 51 -2.23 -29.72 26.50
C CYS A 51 -1.99 -30.19 27.94
N GLU A 52 -2.36 -29.41 28.95
CA GLU A 52 -2.17 -29.79 30.36
C GLU A 52 -3.07 -30.96 30.81
N GLY A 53 -4.17 -31.22 30.09
CA GLY A 53 -5.08 -32.33 30.41
C GLY A 53 -4.65 -33.66 29.81
N CYS A 54 -4.45 -33.72 28.48
CA CYS A 54 -4.14 -34.96 27.78
C CYS A 54 -2.67 -35.11 27.36
N HIS A 55 -1.82 -34.13 27.66
CA HIS A 55 -0.41 -34.07 27.26
C HIS A 55 -0.16 -34.14 25.74
N ASP A 56 -1.18 -33.91 24.91
CA ASP A 56 -1.00 -33.82 23.47
C ASP A 56 -0.06 -32.67 23.10
N ILE A 57 0.82 -32.92 22.14
CA ILE A 57 1.91 -32.02 21.77
C ILE A 57 1.74 -31.56 20.33
N ARG A 58 1.51 -30.27 20.14
CA ARG A 58 1.46 -29.64 18.82
C ARG A 58 2.68 -28.75 18.60
N ARG A 59 3.47 -29.08 17.57
CA ARG A 59 4.55 -28.22 17.06
C ARG A 59 3.98 -27.23 16.07
N VAL A 60 4.14 -25.94 16.34
CA VAL A 60 3.68 -24.85 15.48
C VAL A 60 4.89 -24.09 14.92
N PRO A 61 5.29 -24.33 13.66
CA PRO A 61 6.44 -23.68 13.05
C PRO A 61 6.27 -22.15 12.95
N TYR A 62 7.37 -21.42 13.10
CA TYR A 62 7.33 -19.97 12.93
C TYR A 62 7.00 -19.59 11.48
N ARG A 63 6.20 -18.53 11.36
CA ARG A 63 5.75 -17.95 10.10
C ARG A 63 6.63 -16.77 9.74
N CYS A 64 6.86 -16.54 8.44
CA CYS A 64 7.81 -15.52 8.00
C CYS A 64 7.28 -14.07 8.16
N LYS A 65 5.96 -13.90 8.37
CA LYS A 65 5.28 -12.60 8.46
C LYS A 65 5.52 -11.67 7.25
N GLY A 66 6.02 -12.22 6.14
CA GLY A 66 6.33 -11.48 4.93
C GLY A 66 5.07 -11.10 4.18
N ARG A 67 5.06 -9.89 3.60
CA ARG A 67 3.92 -9.39 2.81
C ARG A 67 3.68 -10.21 1.54
N PHE A 68 4.73 -10.82 0.98
CA PHE A 68 4.61 -11.70 -0.18
C PHE A 68 3.98 -13.07 0.15
N CYS A 69 4.13 -13.54 1.38
CA CYS A 69 3.61 -14.83 1.79
C CYS A 69 2.09 -14.77 1.93
N THR A 70 1.37 -15.46 1.07
CA THR A 70 -0.10 -15.43 1.03
C THR A 70 -0.77 -16.06 2.25
N THR A 71 -0.09 -17.01 2.91
CA THR A 71 -0.52 -17.55 4.21
C THR A 71 -0.33 -16.55 5.35
N CYS A 72 0.83 -15.88 5.42
CA CYS A 72 1.11 -14.96 6.53
C CYS A 72 0.37 -13.63 6.38
N SER A 73 0.38 -13.06 5.17
CA SER A 73 -0.18 -11.73 4.92
C SER A 73 -1.68 -11.64 5.24
N CYS A 74 -2.44 -12.74 5.14
CA CYS A 74 -3.85 -12.75 5.53
C CYS A 74 -4.03 -12.49 7.03
N GLY A 75 -3.41 -13.31 7.87
CA GLY A 75 -3.46 -13.18 9.33
C GLY A 75 -2.84 -11.87 9.81
N GLU A 76 -1.72 -11.44 9.23
CA GLU A 76 -1.10 -10.14 9.56
C GLU A 76 -1.99 -8.95 9.17
N THR A 77 -2.81 -9.09 8.11
CA THR A 77 -3.79 -8.06 7.73
C THR A 77 -4.94 -8.01 8.74
N GLU A 78 -5.45 -9.17 9.14
CA GLU A 78 -6.58 -9.27 10.07
C GLU A 78 -6.20 -8.75 11.44
N GLU A 79 -5.04 -9.16 11.96
CA GLU A 79 -4.55 -8.70 13.25
C GLU A 79 -4.25 -7.20 13.23
N TRP A 80 -3.59 -6.71 12.17
CA TRP A 80 -3.38 -5.27 12.01
C TRP A 80 -4.71 -4.50 11.98
N SER A 81 -5.71 -5.01 11.26
CA SER A 81 -7.03 -4.36 11.18
C SER A 81 -7.76 -4.37 12.52
N ARG A 82 -7.60 -5.45 13.31
CA ARG A 82 -8.17 -5.56 14.66
C ARG A 82 -7.55 -4.52 15.59
N MET A 83 -6.22 -4.46 15.67
CA MET A 83 -5.49 -3.49 16.48
C MET A 83 -5.83 -2.05 16.07
N MET A 84 -5.80 -1.75 14.78
CA MET A 84 -6.12 -0.40 14.30
C MET A 84 -7.57 0.00 14.60
N ALA A 85 -8.51 -0.95 14.65
CA ALA A 85 -9.91 -0.61 14.95
C ALA A 85 -10.09 -0.10 16.38
N GLU A 86 -9.19 -0.49 17.30
CA GLU A 86 -9.15 -0.02 18.68
C GLU A 86 -8.46 1.37 18.79
N ASP A 87 -7.50 1.66 17.91
CA ASP A 87 -6.69 2.89 17.96
C ASP A 87 -7.24 4.08 17.16
N VAL A 88 -8.14 3.85 16.19
CA VAL A 88 -8.69 4.94 15.36
C VAL A 88 -9.89 5.62 15.99
N PHE A 89 -10.07 6.91 15.65
CA PHE A 89 -11.27 7.67 16.00
C PHE A 89 -12.53 6.97 15.48
N GLN A 90 -13.55 6.78 16.32
CA GLN A 90 -14.82 6.15 15.92
C GLN A 90 -15.73 7.15 15.19
N VAL A 91 -15.26 7.62 14.04
CA VAL A 91 -15.91 8.61 13.19
C VAL A 91 -16.06 8.08 11.77
N ASN A 92 -16.85 8.76 10.94
CA ASN A 92 -16.88 8.44 9.52
C ASN A 92 -15.49 8.65 8.93
N HIS A 93 -15.02 7.66 8.15
CA HIS A 93 -13.82 7.82 7.35
C HIS A 93 -14.16 7.67 5.88
N ARG A 94 -13.29 8.23 5.04
CA ARG A 94 -13.39 8.09 3.59
C ARG A 94 -12.11 7.49 3.02
N HIS A 95 -12.28 6.45 2.22
CA HIS A 95 -11.21 5.88 1.45
C HIS A 95 -10.89 6.78 0.25
N MET A 96 -9.72 7.39 0.25
CA MET A 96 -9.19 8.18 -0.86
C MET A 96 -8.12 7.38 -1.62
N ILE A 97 -8.12 7.48 -2.94
CA ILE A 97 -7.10 6.86 -3.79
C ILE A 97 -6.48 7.94 -4.65
N PHE A 98 -5.16 8.09 -4.58
CA PHE A 98 -4.38 9.02 -5.39
C PHE A 98 -3.51 8.20 -6.34
N THR A 99 -3.60 8.43 -7.64
CA THR A 99 -2.80 7.73 -8.65
C THR A 99 -1.95 8.71 -9.46
N ILE A 100 -1.05 8.16 -10.27
CA ILE A 100 -0.29 8.89 -11.27
C ILE A 100 -0.70 8.53 -12.70
N ASP A 101 -0.47 9.48 -13.60
CA ASP A 101 -0.49 9.32 -15.04
C ASP A 101 0.36 8.13 -15.52
N GLU A 102 -0.12 7.40 -16.51
CA GLU A 102 0.54 6.19 -16.99
C GLU A 102 1.89 6.43 -17.67
N GLY A 103 2.05 7.54 -18.38
CA GLY A 103 3.28 7.93 -19.07
C GLY A 103 4.40 8.29 -18.09
N LEU A 104 4.06 8.58 -16.83
CA LEU A 104 5.03 8.91 -15.78
C LEU A 104 5.43 7.72 -14.91
N ARG A 105 4.72 6.58 -15.01
CA ARG A 105 4.96 5.41 -14.15
C ARG A 105 6.37 4.86 -14.29
N ASP A 106 6.92 4.86 -15.50
CA ASP A 106 8.27 4.34 -15.76
C ASP A 106 9.37 5.16 -15.03
N ILE A 107 9.13 6.46 -14.82
CA ILE A 107 10.02 7.31 -14.02
C ILE A 107 10.08 6.78 -12.58
N PHE A 108 8.92 6.48 -11.96
CA PHE A 108 8.86 5.88 -10.62
C PHE A 108 9.38 4.44 -10.57
N LEU A 109 9.37 3.73 -11.69
CA LEU A 109 9.94 2.38 -11.78
C LEU A 109 11.47 2.44 -11.70
N ARG A 110 12.09 3.44 -12.35
CA ARG A 110 13.53 3.72 -12.29
C ARG A 110 13.95 4.35 -10.96
N HIS A 111 13.17 5.31 -10.47
CA HIS A 111 13.43 6.11 -9.27
C HIS A 111 12.49 5.71 -8.12
N ARG A 112 12.64 4.47 -7.63
CA ARG A 112 11.73 3.91 -6.62
C ARG A 112 11.85 4.57 -5.25
N GLU A 113 12.93 5.27 -4.98
CA GLU A 113 13.11 6.11 -3.81
C GLU A 113 12.01 7.19 -3.69
N MET A 114 11.51 7.70 -4.82
CA MET A 114 10.42 8.69 -4.85
C MET A 114 9.08 8.12 -4.37
N LEU A 115 8.93 6.80 -4.27
CA LEU A 115 7.66 6.18 -3.90
C LEU A 115 7.21 6.54 -2.48
N LYS A 116 8.17 6.72 -1.56
CA LYS A 116 7.86 7.18 -0.21
C LYS A 116 7.39 8.63 -0.23
N ASP A 117 8.14 9.50 -0.90
CA ASP A 117 7.78 10.90 -1.04
C ASP A 117 6.43 11.06 -1.73
N PHE A 118 6.14 10.28 -2.75
CA PHE A 118 4.82 10.23 -3.40
C PHE A 118 3.69 9.94 -2.41
N MET A 119 3.88 8.99 -1.48
CA MET A 119 2.91 8.73 -0.43
C MET A 119 2.77 9.91 0.54
N ASP A 120 3.89 10.47 0.97
CA ASP A 120 3.91 11.60 1.93
C ASP A 120 3.28 12.87 1.33
N GLU A 121 3.52 13.12 0.04
CA GLU A 121 2.93 14.20 -0.74
C GLU A 121 1.40 14.05 -0.83
N ALA A 122 0.89 12.83 -1.02
CA ALA A 122 -0.56 12.57 -1.03
C ALA A 122 -1.19 12.87 0.34
N VAL A 123 -0.55 12.44 1.43
CA VAL A 123 -0.99 12.75 2.81
C VAL A 123 -0.97 14.27 3.03
N ARG A 124 0.10 14.94 2.62
CA ARG A 124 0.24 16.39 2.80
C ARG A 124 -0.83 17.16 2.04
N VAL A 125 -1.14 16.79 0.80
CA VAL A 125 -2.20 17.43 0.00
C VAL A 125 -3.56 17.35 0.72
N VAL A 126 -3.88 16.21 1.32
CA VAL A 126 -5.10 16.04 2.09
C VAL A 126 -5.09 16.89 3.36
N GLN A 127 -4.02 16.82 4.16
CA GLN A 127 -3.92 17.57 5.41
C GLN A 127 -3.97 19.08 5.18
N GLU A 128 -3.20 19.60 4.20
CA GLU A 128 -3.21 21.02 3.85
C GLU A 128 -4.59 21.49 3.36
N HIS A 129 -5.34 20.64 2.65
CA HIS A 129 -6.68 20.97 2.21
C HIS A 129 -7.60 21.28 3.40
N PHE A 130 -7.61 20.39 4.39
CA PHE A 130 -8.45 20.54 5.59
C PHE A 130 -7.97 21.64 6.51
N GLU A 131 -6.67 21.77 6.69
CA GLU A 131 -6.07 22.84 7.49
C GLU A 131 -6.44 24.22 6.91
N LYS A 132 -6.22 24.45 5.61
CA LYS A 132 -6.48 25.75 4.98
C LYS A 132 -7.95 26.11 4.93
N LYS A 133 -8.82 25.14 4.58
CA LYS A 133 -10.25 25.40 4.33
C LYS A 133 -11.10 25.33 5.60
N HIS A 134 -10.76 24.44 6.53
CA HIS A 134 -11.60 24.12 7.67
C HIS A 134 -10.92 24.39 9.02
N LYS A 135 -9.62 24.72 9.06
CA LYS A 135 -8.84 24.95 10.28
C LYS A 135 -8.86 23.73 11.21
N VAL A 136 -8.73 22.54 10.62
CA VAL A 136 -8.74 21.26 11.32
C VAL A 136 -7.61 20.36 10.87
N LYS A 137 -7.05 19.63 11.84
CA LYS A 137 -6.11 18.54 11.61
C LYS A 137 -6.86 17.22 11.52
N VAL A 138 -6.77 16.56 10.36
CA VAL A 138 -7.43 15.28 10.08
C VAL A 138 -6.52 14.10 10.38
N GLY A 139 -7.12 12.97 10.75
CA GLY A 139 -6.44 11.67 10.83
C GLY A 139 -6.32 11.04 9.45
N VAL A 140 -5.14 10.49 9.15
CA VAL A 140 -4.85 9.82 7.87
C VAL A 140 -4.09 8.53 8.12
N ILE A 141 -4.59 7.42 7.60
CA ILE A 141 -3.84 6.17 7.46
C ILE A 141 -3.55 6.00 5.97
N ALA A 142 -2.28 5.96 5.59
CA ALA A 142 -1.87 5.84 4.19
C ALA A 142 -1.11 4.54 3.89
N GLY A 143 -1.32 4.01 2.70
CA GLY A 143 -0.66 2.83 2.17
C GLY A 143 -0.34 2.99 0.70
N LEU A 144 0.94 2.93 0.35
CA LEU A 144 1.40 2.88 -1.03
C LEU A 144 1.24 1.46 -1.59
N HIS A 145 0.68 1.39 -2.79
CA HIS A 145 0.63 0.17 -3.58
C HIS A 145 1.23 0.41 -4.97
N THR A 146 2.02 -0.53 -5.47
CA THR A 146 2.81 -0.36 -6.71
C THR A 146 2.28 -1.14 -7.92
N PHE A 147 1.16 -1.85 -7.78
CA PHE A 147 0.63 -2.70 -8.85
C PHE A 147 -0.89 -2.55 -9.01
N GLY A 148 -1.35 -2.50 -10.27
CA GLY A 148 -2.76 -2.58 -10.61
C GLY A 148 -3.32 -4.00 -10.51
N SER A 149 -4.63 -4.14 -10.74
CA SER A 149 -5.31 -5.45 -10.75
C SER A 149 -4.78 -6.42 -11.81
N ARG A 150 -4.14 -5.90 -12.86
CA ARG A 150 -3.50 -6.66 -13.95
C ARG A 150 -2.00 -6.89 -13.71
N LEU A 151 -1.52 -6.69 -12.48
CA LEU A 151 -0.09 -6.79 -12.10
C LEU A 151 0.84 -5.82 -12.85
N ASN A 152 0.29 -4.84 -13.55
CA ASN A 152 1.05 -3.76 -14.15
C ASN A 152 1.59 -2.82 -13.08
N PHE A 153 2.81 -2.30 -13.25
CA PHE A 153 3.32 -1.28 -12.35
C PHE A 153 2.41 -0.05 -12.41
N ASN A 154 1.83 0.32 -11.27
CA ASN A 154 0.91 1.43 -11.12
C ASN A 154 1.01 1.94 -9.68
N PRO A 155 1.93 2.85 -9.36
CA PRO A 155 2.04 3.42 -8.03
C PRO A 155 0.81 4.28 -7.72
N HIS A 156 0.12 3.95 -6.63
CA HIS A 156 -1.04 4.67 -6.12
C HIS A 156 -1.08 4.57 -4.60
N VAL A 157 -1.68 5.58 -3.97
CA VAL A 157 -1.78 5.70 -2.52
C VAL A 157 -3.23 5.47 -2.12
N HIS A 158 -3.46 4.48 -1.28
CA HIS A 158 -4.72 4.32 -0.56
C HIS A 158 -4.64 5.06 0.76
N MET A 159 -5.64 5.87 1.07
CA MET A 159 -5.73 6.61 2.33
C MET A 159 -7.09 6.40 2.97
N LEU A 160 -7.13 6.18 4.28
CA LEU A 160 -8.34 6.28 5.08
C LEU A 160 -8.25 7.59 5.85
N VAL A 161 -9.18 8.51 5.58
CA VAL A 161 -9.15 9.89 6.10
C VAL A 161 -10.38 10.11 6.97
N THR A 162 -10.20 10.63 8.19
CA THR A 162 -11.32 10.97 9.08
C THR A 162 -12.14 12.09 8.47
N MET A 163 -13.46 11.93 8.34
CA MET A 163 -14.43 12.95 7.89
C MET A 163 -14.75 13.96 9.01
N GLY A 164 -13.69 14.40 9.65
CA GLY A 164 -13.64 15.39 10.72
C GLY A 164 -12.20 15.56 11.17
N GLY A 165 -11.94 16.59 11.96
CA GLY A 165 -10.61 16.83 12.51
C GLY A 165 -10.66 17.70 13.76
N MET A 166 -9.54 17.75 14.47
CA MET A 166 -9.42 18.59 15.66
C MET A 166 -8.99 20.00 15.27
N THR A 167 -9.62 21.00 15.86
CA THR A 167 -9.16 22.40 15.80
C THR A 167 -7.96 22.62 16.71
N ALA A 168 -7.32 23.78 16.58
CA ALA A 168 -6.24 24.20 17.49
C ALA A 168 -6.68 24.26 18.96
N ASN A 169 -7.97 24.48 19.22
CA ASN A 169 -8.54 24.56 20.57
C ASN A 169 -8.99 23.18 21.11
N GLY A 170 -8.73 22.09 20.36
CA GLY A 170 -9.11 20.72 20.76
C GLY A 170 -10.55 20.34 20.45
N GLU A 171 -11.31 21.18 19.75
CA GLU A 171 -12.70 20.89 19.37
C GLU A 171 -12.74 20.00 18.12
N TRP A 172 -13.63 19.01 18.12
CA TRP A 172 -13.88 18.20 16.93
C TRP A 172 -14.84 18.91 15.96
N LYS A 173 -14.46 19.00 14.68
CA LYS A 173 -15.33 19.50 13.61
C LYS A 173 -15.51 18.45 12.53
N THR A 174 -16.75 18.12 12.23
CA THR A 174 -17.15 17.19 11.17
C THR A 174 -17.21 17.90 9.82
N TYR A 175 -16.86 17.19 8.75
CA TYR A 175 -17.03 17.67 7.38
C TYR A 175 -17.42 16.48 6.48
N ASP A 176 -18.22 16.69 5.44
CA ASP A 176 -18.62 15.59 4.52
C ASP A 176 -18.20 15.82 3.06
N TYR A 177 -17.83 17.04 2.70
CA TYR A 177 -17.52 17.40 1.32
C TYR A 177 -16.02 17.37 1.01
N ILE A 178 -15.64 16.71 -0.09
CA ILE A 178 -14.27 16.72 -0.62
C ILE A 178 -14.30 17.15 -2.09
N PRO A 179 -13.58 18.22 -2.48
CA PRO A 179 -13.55 18.69 -3.86
C PRO A 179 -12.52 17.92 -4.71
N PHE A 180 -12.90 16.74 -5.23
CA PHE A 180 -11.97 15.85 -5.95
C PHE A 180 -11.31 16.49 -7.16
N GLN A 181 -12.07 17.24 -7.96
CA GLN A 181 -11.52 17.92 -9.15
C GLN A 181 -10.43 18.92 -8.78
N LYS A 182 -10.60 19.66 -7.67
CA LYS A 182 -9.58 20.58 -7.17
C LYS A 182 -8.36 19.82 -6.64
N LEU A 183 -8.58 18.77 -5.83
CA LEU A 183 -7.50 17.94 -5.31
C LEU A 183 -6.70 17.27 -6.43
N ARG A 184 -7.35 16.86 -7.51
CA ARG A 184 -6.68 16.30 -8.70
C ARG A 184 -5.70 17.30 -9.33
N LYS A 185 -6.12 18.55 -9.56
CA LYS A 185 -5.24 19.58 -10.15
C LYS A 185 -4.04 19.90 -9.25
N VAL A 186 -4.29 19.98 -7.93
CA VAL A 186 -3.23 20.14 -6.93
C VAL A 186 -2.29 18.93 -6.97
N TRP A 187 -2.84 17.72 -7.03
CA TRP A 187 -2.08 16.49 -7.05
C TRP A 187 -1.20 16.35 -8.30
N GLN A 188 -1.72 16.66 -9.49
CA GLN A 188 -0.95 16.74 -10.72
C GLN A 188 0.26 17.66 -10.55
N THR A 189 0.03 18.89 -10.07
CA THR A 189 1.12 19.85 -9.84
C THR A 189 2.17 19.33 -8.86
N VAL A 190 1.71 18.72 -7.76
CA VAL A 190 2.59 18.16 -6.72
C VAL A 190 3.45 17.02 -7.25
N VAL A 191 2.86 16.09 -8.00
CA VAL A 191 3.60 14.95 -8.58
C VAL A 191 4.61 15.41 -9.62
N LEU A 192 4.24 16.35 -10.50
CA LEU A 192 5.16 16.89 -11.49
C LEU A 192 6.35 17.59 -10.81
N LYS A 193 6.09 18.39 -9.76
CA LYS A 193 7.15 19.01 -8.96
C LYS A 193 8.02 17.99 -8.22
N LEU A 194 7.43 16.92 -7.69
CA LEU A 194 8.17 15.81 -7.08
C LEU A 194 9.14 15.19 -8.07
N ILE A 195 8.72 14.94 -9.31
CA ILE A 195 9.61 14.42 -10.35
C ILE A 195 10.72 15.45 -10.65
N CYS A 196 10.36 16.71 -10.92
CA CYS A 196 11.34 17.75 -11.26
C CYS A 196 12.38 18.00 -10.15
N ARG A 197 12.04 17.84 -8.87
CA ARG A 197 13.02 18.02 -7.78
C ARG A 197 13.88 16.79 -7.52
N SER A 198 13.47 15.62 -7.99
CA SER A 198 14.15 14.34 -7.71
C SER A 198 15.12 13.93 -8.82
N LEU A 199 14.96 14.49 -10.03
CA LEU A 199 15.79 14.17 -11.18
C LEU A 199 16.96 15.13 -11.36
N THR A 200 18.04 14.66 -11.97
CA THR A 200 19.15 15.49 -12.45
C THR A 200 18.73 16.35 -13.65
N GLU A 201 19.50 17.39 -13.99
CA GLU A 201 19.19 18.25 -15.15
C GLU A 201 19.18 17.48 -16.49
N GLU A 202 20.06 16.49 -16.64
CA GLU A 202 20.08 15.64 -17.84
C GLU A 202 18.80 14.79 -17.95
N GLU A 203 18.37 14.19 -16.85
CA GLU A 203 17.14 13.39 -16.80
C GLU A 203 15.90 14.24 -17.01
N LYS A 204 15.86 15.46 -16.45
CA LYS A 204 14.77 16.42 -16.68
C LYS A 204 14.57 16.70 -18.16
N ARG A 205 15.65 16.97 -18.91
CA ARG A 205 15.58 17.18 -20.37
C ARG A 205 14.95 15.99 -21.10
N LYS A 206 15.23 14.76 -20.66
CA LYS A 206 14.67 13.53 -21.25
C LYS A 206 13.19 13.33 -20.92
N VAL A 207 12.77 13.66 -19.69
CA VAL A 207 11.36 13.45 -19.26
C VAL A 207 10.44 14.64 -19.53
N GLN A 208 10.99 15.82 -19.87
CA GLN A 208 10.21 17.05 -20.08
C GLN A 208 9.01 16.87 -21.05
N PRO A 209 9.14 16.18 -22.20
CA PRO A 209 8.01 15.96 -23.09
C PRO A 209 6.90 15.12 -22.43
N LEU A 210 7.27 14.14 -21.60
CA LEU A 210 6.32 13.30 -20.86
C LEU A 210 5.57 14.13 -19.80
N LEU A 211 6.28 15.00 -19.09
CA LEU A 211 5.69 15.90 -18.08
C LEU A 211 4.70 16.88 -18.73
N GLN A 212 5.07 17.46 -19.87
CA GLN A 212 4.22 18.39 -20.60
C GLN A 212 2.97 17.69 -21.14
N LYS A 213 3.12 16.49 -21.72
CA LYS A 213 2.00 15.67 -22.17
C LYS A 213 1.05 15.33 -21.03
N ALA A 214 1.57 14.86 -19.90
CA ALA A 214 0.76 14.55 -18.72
C ALA A 214 0.06 15.78 -18.11
N TYR A 215 0.65 16.97 -18.28
CA TYR A 215 0.04 18.23 -17.83
C TYR A 215 -1.09 18.71 -18.74
N LEU A 216 -0.87 18.70 -20.07
CA LEU A 216 -1.77 19.32 -21.05
C LEU A 216 -2.85 18.37 -21.58
N GLU A 217 -2.53 17.10 -21.78
CA GLU A 217 -3.34 16.18 -22.58
C GLU A 217 -4.07 15.12 -21.74
N ASN A 218 -3.78 14.99 -20.44
CA ASN A 218 -4.38 13.96 -19.59
C ASN A 218 -4.99 14.51 -18.30
N GLU A 219 -6.13 15.19 -18.42
CA GLU A 219 -6.88 15.73 -17.27
C GLU A 219 -7.32 14.65 -16.27
N GLU A 220 -7.48 13.40 -16.70
CA GLU A 220 -7.87 12.26 -15.85
C GLU A 220 -6.67 11.42 -15.36
N GLY A 221 -5.45 11.68 -15.82
CA GLY A 221 -4.25 10.89 -15.52
C GLY A 221 -3.89 10.88 -14.03
N PHE A 222 -4.19 11.96 -13.31
CA PHE A 222 -3.92 12.14 -11.89
C PHE A 222 -5.15 11.88 -11.03
N TYR A 223 -5.81 10.76 -11.28
CA TYR A 223 -7.09 10.42 -10.67
C TYR A 223 -7.05 10.43 -9.12
N VAL A 224 -8.00 11.16 -8.52
CA VAL A 224 -8.29 11.17 -7.09
C VAL A 224 -9.71 10.65 -6.91
N HIS A 225 -9.87 9.51 -6.25
CA HIS A 225 -11.17 8.93 -5.96
C HIS A 225 -11.42 8.91 -4.47
N ALA A 226 -12.51 9.52 -4.03
CA ALA A 226 -13.01 9.26 -2.69
C ALA A 226 -14.54 9.20 -2.70
N PRO A 227 -15.13 8.03 -2.98
CA PRO A 227 -16.58 7.91 -3.00
C PRO A 227 -17.13 8.27 -1.61
N LYS A 228 -18.35 8.80 -1.56
CA LYS A 228 -19.04 8.94 -0.27
C LYS A 228 -19.10 7.55 0.36
N GLN A 229 -18.67 7.47 1.60
CA GLN A 229 -18.68 6.25 2.38
C GLN A 229 -19.29 6.58 3.73
N SER A 230 -20.30 5.82 4.10
CA SER A 230 -20.80 5.68 5.45
C SER A 230 -20.64 4.22 5.82
N GLY A 231 -20.24 3.92 7.05
CA GLY A 231 -20.10 2.54 7.46
C GLY A 231 -19.16 2.30 8.63
N ASN A 232 -19.01 1.02 8.93
CA ASN A 232 -18.23 0.54 10.06
C ASN A 232 -16.72 0.71 9.79
N VAL A 233 -16.02 1.44 10.66
CA VAL A 233 -14.59 1.69 10.56
C VAL A 233 -13.76 0.39 10.51
N LYS A 234 -14.18 -0.67 11.20
CA LYS A 234 -13.54 -1.98 11.18
C LYS A 234 -13.57 -2.60 9.78
N ALA A 235 -14.68 -2.45 9.07
CA ALA A 235 -14.79 -2.94 7.69
C ALA A 235 -13.91 -2.13 6.74
N GLN A 236 -13.83 -0.81 6.92
CA GLN A 236 -12.95 0.07 6.14
C GLN A 236 -11.47 -0.22 6.41
N LEU A 237 -11.10 -0.46 7.67
CA LEU A 237 -9.76 -0.88 8.08
C LEU A 237 -9.39 -2.26 7.51
N GLY A 238 -10.31 -3.23 7.59
CA GLY A 238 -10.14 -4.52 6.94
C GLY A 238 -9.92 -4.39 5.44
N TYR A 239 -10.65 -3.48 4.78
CA TYR A 239 -10.49 -3.19 3.37
C TYR A 239 -9.12 -2.58 3.03
N ILE A 240 -8.71 -1.50 3.72
CA ILE A 240 -7.43 -0.81 3.46
C ILE A 240 -6.22 -1.67 3.86
N GLY A 241 -6.35 -2.47 4.92
CA GLY A 241 -5.32 -3.39 5.38
C GLY A 241 -4.87 -4.35 4.28
N ARG A 242 -5.78 -4.73 3.37
CA ARG A 242 -5.43 -5.57 2.20
C ARG A 242 -4.41 -4.90 1.29
N TYR A 243 -4.41 -3.58 1.17
CA TYR A 243 -3.46 -2.85 0.33
C TYR A 243 -2.14 -2.57 1.06
N ILE A 244 -2.17 -2.46 2.39
CA ILE A 244 -0.98 -2.19 3.20
C ILE A 244 -0.16 -3.46 3.44
N ARG A 245 -0.83 -4.59 3.68
CA ARG A 245 -0.20 -5.82 4.21
C ARG A 245 -0.21 -7.02 3.26
N ARG A 246 -1.07 -7.05 2.23
CA ARG A 246 -1.15 -8.18 1.29
C ARG A 246 -0.36 -7.91 0.00
N PRO A 247 0.10 -8.98 -0.68
CA PRO A 247 0.72 -8.81 -1.99
C PRO A 247 -0.36 -8.50 -3.03
N ALA A 248 0.06 -8.01 -4.19
CA ALA A 248 -0.81 -7.69 -5.33
C ALA A 248 -1.41 -8.94 -6.02
N LEU A 249 -1.69 -10.02 -5.29
CA LEU A 249 -2.25 -11.27 -5.82
C LEU A 249 -3.71 -11.39 -5.39
N ARG A 250 -4.64 -11.27 -6.34
CA ARG A 250 -6.08 -11.50 -6.07
C ARG A 250 -6.34 -12.97 -5.79
N GLY A 251 -7.29 -13.26 -4.89
CA GLY A 251 -7.89 -14.58 -4.73
C GLY A 251 -7.10 -15.61 -3.92
N VAL A 252 -5.83 -15.38 -3.60
CA VAL A 252 -5.00 -16.41 -2.95
C VAL A 252 -5.39 -16.69 -1.48
N CYS A 253 -6.13 -15.78 -0.84
CA CYS A 253 -6.65 -16.01 0.52
C CYS A 253 -7.99 -16.75 0.57
N LYS A 254 -8.61 -17.11 -0.57
CA LYS A 254 -9.86 -17.90 -0.57
C LYS A 254 -9.62 -19.43 -0.48
N ALA A 255 -8.36 -19.86 -0.45
CA ALA A 255 -7.94 -21.25 -0.50
C ALA A 255 -7.02 -21.63 0.68
N VAL A 256 -7.25 -21.06 1.86
CA VAL A 256 -6.66 -21.51 3.13
C VAL A 256 -7.79 -21.91 4.06
#